data_AF-R7LSP7-F1
#
_entry.id   AF-R7LSP7-F1
#
_cell.length_a   1.000
_cell.length_b   1.000
_cell.length_c   1.000
_cell.angle_alpha   90.00
_cell.angle_beta   90.00
_cell.angle_gamma   90.00
#
_symmetry.space_group_name_H-M   'P 1'
#
loop_
_entity.id
_entity.type
_entity.pdbx_description
1 polymer ?
#
loop_
_entity_poly.entity_id
_entity_poly.type
_entity_poly.pdbx_seq_one_letter_code
_entity_poly.pdbx_strand_id
1 'polypeptide(L)'
;MPDGILTKFINAITEFFTGKTEQPAKTNRNGKASIFKGTKHTKNPHEISMMNDISDTQITRNNYISYRKNPKYVLKEGDTISVIAKKFGVEEQSILYANSLTKKTAKNLKIGQILKIPPTKTVKNIRNLNDVAKSMGVSADFIAKLKKAEDSANLKPNQFHNTAYKDDAGVLTIGIGHVVKKGEPQKLSNAQVCSLLAKDLLKVEENIEGIIGPAKYKRLPQPMKEALLSLTFNKGTDILNKIPGLTYTLKVGKYEAAINKFSFNKSTTTGLEMSGLNKRRIFEISIACKMYKGKIPQSNINTAQQLYNRGVQLLRAECKKSGHRFENLLVGYNNDVKSYMGNHIKLITK
;
A
#
# COMPACT_ATOMS: atom_id res chain seq x y z
N MET A 1 -37.73 20.61 -14.59
CA MET A 1 -38.25 19.26 -14.24
C MET A 1 -37.96 19.03 -12.76
N PRO A 2 -38.92 18.65 -11.93
CA PRO A 2 -38.76 18.75 -10.48
C PRO A 2 -37.92 17.60 -9.89
N ASP A 3 -36.96 17.97 -9.04
CA ASP A 3 -35.94 17.21 -8.31
C ASP A 3 -36.46 16.18 -7.28
N GLY A 4 -37.61 15.55 -7.54
CA GLY A 4 -38.27 14.63 -6.60
C GLY A 4 -38.13 13.13 -6.93
N ILE A 5 -37.72 12.78 -8.14
CA ILE A 5 -37.79 11.38 -8.62
C ILE A 5 -36.52 10.60 -8.26
N LEU A 6 -35.34 11.24 -8.33
CA LEU A 6 -34.05 10.58 -8.06
C LEU A 6 -33.89 10.23 -6.58
N THR A 7 -34.36 11.11 -5.69
CA THR A 7 -34.30 10.92 -4.22
C THR A 7 -35.25 9.81 -3.76
N LYS A 8 -36.42 9.67 -4.39
CA LYS A 8 -37.36 8.56 -4.14
C LYS A 8 -36.80 7.22 -4.64
N PHE A 9 -36.07 7.21 -5.76
CA PHE A 9 -35.42 6.02 -6.27
C PHE A 9 -34.30 5.51 -5.36
N ILE A 10 -33.48 6.41 -4.80
CA ILE A 10 -32.39 6.04 -3.88
C ILE A 10 -32.93 5.48 -2.55
N ASN A 11 -34.04 6.04 -2.04
CA ASN A 11 -34.65 5.56 -0.79
C ASN A 11 -35.33 4.19 -0.97
N ALA A 12 -36.00 3.94 -2.10
CA ALA A 12 -36.64 2.65 -2.39
C ALA A 12 -35.61 1.49 -2.55
N ILE A 13 -34.44 1.77 -3.11
CA ILE A 13 -33.33 0.79 -3.18
C ILE A 13 -32.79 0.49 -1.78
N THR A 14 -32.75 1.48 -0.88
CA THR A 14 -32.23 1.31 0.48
C THR A 14 -33.18 0.47 1.36
N GLU A 15 -34.50 0.63 1.19
CA GLU A 15 -35.51 -0.18 1.88
C GLU A 15 -35.56 -1.65 1.42
N PHE A 16 -35.34 -1.90 0.12
CA PHE A 16 -35.32 -3.27 -0.43
C PHE A 16 -34.08 -4.08 0.02
N PHE A 17 -32.96 -3.41 0.32
CA PHE A 17 -31.72 -4.08 0.74
C PHE A 17 -31.56 -4.28 2.24
N THR A 18 -32.38 -3.63 3.09
CA THR A 18 -32.12 -3.61 4.54
C THR A 18 -33.17 -4.29 5.42
N GLY A 19 -34.35 -4.67 4.90
CA GLY A 19 -35.35 -5.47 5.64
C GLY A 19 -35.74 -4.88 7.00
N LYS A 20 -36.87 -4.16 7.07
CA LYS A 20 -37.51 -3.58 8.27
C LYS A 20 -36.74 -3.81 9.59
N THR A 21 -35.95 -2.82 10.00
CA THR A 21 -35.44 -2.78 11.37
C THR A 21 -36.50 -2.10 12.24
N GLU A 22 -37.19 -2.90 13.06
CA GLU A 22 -37.91 -2.40 14.23
C GLU A 22 -36.96 -1.57 15.09
N GLN A 23 -37.43 -0.41 15.53
CA GLN A 23 -36.67 0.44 16.45
C GLN A 23 -36.47 -0.31 17.78
N PRO A 24 -35.24 -0.42 18.30
CA PRO A 24 -35.06 -1.00 19.63
C PRO A 24 -35.61 -0.02 20.67
N ALA A 25 -36.39 -0.57 21.60
CA ALA A 25 -36.96 0.12 22.74
C ALA A 25 -35.90 0.92 23.52
N LYS A 26 -36.24 2.17 23.85
CA LYS A 26 -35.43 3.07 24.66
C LYS A 26 -35.17 2.44 26.03
N THR A 27 -33.94 1.98 26.26
CA THR A 27 -33.48 1.63 27.60
C THR A 27 -33.07 2.90 28.33
N ASN A 28 -33.82 3.26 29.37
CA ASN A 28 -33.51 4.35 30.27
C ASN A 28 -32.26 3.97 31.09
N ARG A 29 -31.09 4.49 30.72
CA ARG A 29 -29.90 4.43 31.57
C ARG A 29 -29.59 5.83 32.07
N ASN A 30 -29.92 6.07 33.33
CA ASN A 30 -29.36 7.15 34.13
C ASN A 30 -27.84 6.93 34.23
N GLY A 31 -27.09 7.54 33.32
CA GLY A 31 -25.63 7.57 33.31
C GLY A 31 -25.15 9.02 33.41
N LYS A 32 -24.38 9.32 34.46
CA LYS A 32 -23.76 10.63 34.72
C LYS A 32 -23.12 11.19 33.43
N ALA A 33 -23.43 12.45 33.13
CA ALA A 33 -22.88 13.16 31.98
C ALA A 33 -21.33 13.15 32.01
N SER A 34 -20.71 12.91 30.85
CA SER A 34 -19.27 13.03 30.66
C SER A 34 -18.81 14.42 31.13
N ILE A 35 -17.85 14.44 32.06
CA ILE A 35 -17.21 15.66 32.59
C ILE A 35 -16.41 16.37 31.48
N PHE A 36 -16.01 15.62 30.45
CA PHE A 36 -15.42 16.17 29.24
C PHE A 36 -16.53 16.67 28.32
N LYS A 37 -16.79 17.98 28.37
CA LYS A 37 -17.50 18.70 27.31
C LYS A 37 -16.67 18.53 26.03
N GLY A 38 -17.25 17.89 25.01
CA GLY A 38 -16.60 17.76 23.71
C GLY A 38 -16.17 19.15 23.22
N THR A 39 -14.87 19.36 23.08
CA THR A 39 -14.31 20.62 22.58
C THR A 39 -14.83 20.84 21.17
N LYS A 40 -15.54 21.95 20.94
CA LYS A 40 -15.82 22.43 19.59
C LYS A 40 -14.49 22.58 18.87
N HIS A 41 -14.33 21.94 17.71
CA HIS A 41 -13.14 22.07 16.87
C HIS A 41 -12.99 23.53 16.43
N THR A 42 -12.17 24.30 17.14
CA THR A 42 -11.67 25.59 16.68
C THR A 42 -10.49 25.33 15.76
N LYS A 43 -10.61 25.65 14.46
CA LYS A 43 -9.50 25.54 13.51
C LYS A 43 -8.34 26.41 14.01
N ASN A 44 -7.20 25.80 14.30
CA ASN A 44 -6.01 26.54 14.72
C ASN A 44 -5.32 27.09 13.46
N PRO A 45 -4.91 28.36 13.39
CA PRO A 45 -4.18 28.92 12.24
C PRO A 45 -2.89 28.15 11.88
N HIS A 46 -2.32 27.39 12.83
CA HIS A 46 -1.17 26.52 12.61
C HIS A 46 -1.53 25.04 12.31
N GLU A 47 -2.81 24.71 12.18
CA GLU A 47 -3.27 23.35 11.86
C GLU A 47 -2.92 22.97 10.41
N ILE A 48 -2.25 21.83 10.24
CA ILE A 48 -1.88 21.32 8.92
C ILE A 48 -3.11 20.66 8.28
N SER A 49 -3.66 21.29 7.25
CA SER A 49 -4.81 20.75 6.51
C SER A 49 -4.40 19.60 5.59
N MET A 50 -5.06 18.45 5.77
CA MET A 50 -4.94 17.27 4.92
C MET A 50 -5.82 17.41 3.66
N MET A 51 -5.57 16.60 2.63
CA MET A 51 -6.39 16.57 1.40
C MET A 51 -7.65 15.70 1.58
N ASN A 52 -8.78 16.14 1.03
CA ASN A 52 -10.02 15.35 0.97
C ASN A 52 -10.00 14.39 -0.22
N ASP A 53 -10.73 13.27 -0.11
CA ASP A 53 -10.61 12.09 -0.96
C ASP A 53 -11.83 11.88 -1.93
N ILE A 54 -11.54 11.65 -3.23
CA ILE A 54 -11.89 10.42 -4.01
C ILE A 54 -13.06 10.37 -5.04
N SER A 55 -13.97 11.33 -5.26
CA SER A 55 -15.11 11.09 -6.19
C SER A 55 -14.70 10.69 -7.63
N ASP A 56 -13.76 11.40 -8.25
CA ASP A 56 -13.46 11.25 -9.68
C ASP A 56 -12.57 10.03 -9.98
N THR A 57 -11.87 9.56 -8.95
CA THR A 57 -10.94 8.42 -9.04
C THR A 57 -11.67 7.07 -9.17
N GLN A 58 -12.86 6.92 -8.59
CA GLN A 58 -13.63 5.66 -8.66
C GLN A 58 -14.24 5.44 -10.05
N ILE A 59 -14.75 6.51 -10.69
CA ILE A 59 -15.32 6.45 -12.04
C ILE A 59 -14.27 6.00 -13.05
N THR A 60 -13.06 6.54 -12.95
CA THR A 60 -11.93 6.20 -13.84
C THR A 60 -11.49 4.74 -13.67
N ARG A 61 -11.55 4.20 -12.45
CA ARG A 61 -11.02 2.87 -12.12
C ARG A 61 -11.83 1.71 -12.74
N ASN A 62 -13.13 1.87 -12.97
CA ASN A 62 -13.99 0.83 -13.56
C ASN A 62 -13.64 0.47 -15.01
N ASN A 63 -12.95 1.38 -15.72
CA ASN A 63 -12.44 1.13 -17.08
C ASN A 63 -11.26 0.15 -17.10
N TYR A 64 -10.57 0.00 -15.96
CA TYR A 64 -9.34 -0.77 -15.83
C TYR A 64 -9.44 -1.94 -14.86
N ILE A 65 -10.42 -1.95 -13.94
CA ILE A 65 -10.66 -3.05 -13.00
C ILE A 65 -12.07 -3.60 -13.23
N SER A 66 -12.19 -4.92 -13.40
CA SER A 66 -13.49 -5.60 -13.35
C SER A 66 -13.63 -6.39 -12.05
N TYR A 67 -14.90 -6.61 -11.67
CA TYR A 67 -15.26 -7.28 -10.43
C TYR A 67 -16.17 -8.47 -10.74
N ARG A 68 -15.82 -9.64 -10.21
CA ARG A 68 -16.67 -10.83 -10.26
C ARG A 68 -17.06 -11.22 -8.83
N LYS A 69 -18.37 -11.23 -8.54
CA LYS A 69 -18.87 -11.75 -7.27
C LYS A 69 -18.60 -13.25 -7.18
N ASN A 70 -18.22 -13.73 -6.01
CA ASN A 70 -18.02 -15.15 -5.75
C ASN A 70 -19.13 -15.67 -4.83
N PRO A 71 -19.60 -16.91 -5.02
CA PRO A 71 -20.55 -17.53 -4.10
C PRO A 71 -19.89 -17.80 -2.74
N LYS A 72 -20.73 -18.06 -1.73
CA LYS A 72 -20.24 -18.64 -0.47
C LYS A 72 -19.67 -20.03 -0.73
N TYR A 73 -18.67 -20.43 0.03
CA TYR A 73 -17.98 -21.70 -0.14
C TYR A 73 -18.11 -22.57 1.12
N VAL A 74 -18.48 -23.85 0.94
CA VAL A 74 -18.53 -24.83 2.03
C VAL A 74 -17.18 -25.55 2.08
N LEU A 75 -16.53 -25.52 3.24
CA LEU A 75 -15.24 -26.19 3.45
C LEU A 75 -15.37 -27.70 3.26
N LYS A 76 -14.44 -28.27 2.49
CA LYS A 76 -14.31 -29.69 2.22
C LYS A 76 -13.04 -30.24 2.89
N GLU A 77 -12.95 -31.57 2.93
CA GLU A 77 -11.75 -32.24 3.39
C GLU A 77 -10.52 -31.83 2.55
N GLY A 78 -9.40 -31.58 3.21
CA GLY A 78 -8.16 -31.12 2.58
C GLY A 78 -8.11 -29.64 2.18
N ASP A 79 -9.20 -28.89 2.37
CA ASP A 79 -9.21 -27.46 2.05
C ASP A 79 -8.34 -26.66 3.03
N THR A 80 -7.56 -25.73 2.47
CA THR A 80 -6.88 -24.67 3.23
C THR A 80 -7.25 -23.31 2.64
N ILE A 81 -7.14 -22.23 3.43
CA ILE A 81 -7.45 -20.87 2.91
C ILE A 81 -6.60 -20.55 1.69
N SER A 82 -5.33 -21.00 1.64
CA SER A 82 -4.45 -20.80 0.49
C SER A 82 -4.94 -21.51 -0.78
N VAL A 83 -5.39 -22.77 -0.65
CA VAL A 83 -5.96 -23.53 -1.79
C VAL A 83 -7.25 -22.88 -2.29
N ILE A 84 -8.13 -22.46 -1.38
CA ILE A 84 -9.38 -21.77 -1.71
C ILE A 84 -9.10 -20.43 -2.39
N ALA A 85 -8.18 -19.63 -1.83
CA ALA A 85 -7.75 -18.35 -2.39
C ALA A 85 -7.28 -18.52 -3.85
N LYS A 86 -6.42 -19.51 -4.10
CA LYS A 86 -5.95 -19.84 -5.45
C LYS A 86 -7.10 -20.26 -6.37
N LYS A 87 -8.04 -21.09 -5.89
CA LYS A 87 -9.20 -21.56 -6.65
C LYS A 87 -10.11 -20.41 -7.11
N PHE A 88 -10.34 -19.42 -6.25
CA PHE A 88 -11.20 -18.28 -6.56
C PHE A 88 -10.45 -17.09 -7.20
N GLY A 89 -9.12 -17.11 -7.20
CA GLY A 89 -8.29 -16.02 -7.70
C GLY A 89 -8.39 -14.77 -6.81
N VAL A 90 -8.36 -14.97 -5.49
CA VAL A 90 -8.40 -13.89 -4.47
C VAL A 90 -7.23 -14.05 -3.51
N GLU A 91 -6.92 -13.02 -2.74
CA GLU A 91 -5.86 -13.08 -1.74
C GLU A 91 -6.30 -13.80 -0.45
N GLU A 92 -5.40 -14.61 0.14
CA GLU A 92 -5.66 -15.33 1.39
C GLU A 92 -6.09 -14.38 2.51
N GLN A 93 -5.38 -13.25 2.62
CA GLN A 93 -5.64 -12.22 3.62
C GLN A 93 -7.04 -11.59 3.48
N SER A 94 -7.55 -11.50 2.25
CA SER A 94 -8.91 -11.01 1.99
C SER A 94 -9.98 -12.00 2.45
N ILE A 95 -9.76 -13.32 2.28
CA ILE A 95 -10.66 -14.35 2.83
C ILE A 95 -10.62 -14.32 4.36
N LEU A 96 -9.43 -14.27 4.95
CA LEU A 96 -9.28 -14.21 6.41
C LEU A 96 -10.05 -13.01 6.98
N TYR A 97 -9.85 -11.82 6.40
CA TYR A 97 -10.57 -10.62 6.82
C TYR A 97 -12.09 -10.75 6.66
N ALA A 98 -12.57 -11.21 5.51
CA ALA A 98 -14.01 -11.34 5.22
C ALA A 98 -14.75 -12.28 6.20
N ASN A 99 -14.01 -13.19 6.85
CA ASN A 99 -14.53 -14.18 7.78
C ASN A 99 -14.09 -13.92 9.24
N SER A 100 -13.48 -12.78 9.54
CA SER A 100 -12.96 -12.44 10.88
C SER A 100 -11.99 -13.48 11.44
N LEU A 101 -11.17 -14.06 10.55
CA LEU A 101 -10.17 -15.07 10.87
C LEU A 101 -8.77 -14.48 10.93
N THR A 102 -7.90 -15.17 11.66
CA THR A 102 -6.45 -14.98 11.65
C THR A 102 -5.80 -16.22 11.03
N LYS A 103 -4.53 -16.13 10.62
CA LYS A 103 -3.77 -17.31 10.16
C LYS A 103 -3.75 -18.44 11.21
N LYS A 104 -3.84 -18.10 12.51
CA LYS A 104 -3.91 -19.08 13.61
C LYS A 104 -5.28 -19.74 13.69
N THR A 105 -6.35 -18.96 13.71
CA THR A 105 -7.72 -19.49 13.85
C THR A 105 -8.18 -20.22 12.59
N ALA A 106 -7.65 -19.86 11.41
CA ALA A 106 -7.91 -20.55 10.16
C ALA A 106 -7.45 -22.02 10.15
N LYS A 107 -6.50 -22.40 11.02
CA LYS A 107 -6.06 -23.80 11.16
C LYS A 107 -7.09 -24.69 11.86
N ASN A 108 -8.05 -24.10 12.56
CA ASN A 108 -9.05 -24.80 13.35
C ASN A 108 -10.42 -24.83 12.65
N LEU A 109 -10.47 -24.54 11.35
CA LEU A 109 -11.71 -24.56 10.57
C LEU A 109 -12.21 -25.99 10.43
N LYS A 110 -13.54 -26.15 10.51
CA LYS A 110 -14.19 -27.46 10.42
C LYS A 110 -14.79 -27.67 9.04
N ILE A 111 -14.74 -28.91 8.57
CA ILE A 111 -15.45 -29.34 7.37
C ILE A 111 -16.94 -28.98 7.51
N GLY A 112 -17.55 -28.51 6.42
CA GLY A 112 -18.94 -28.06 6.39
C GLY A 112 -19.15 -26.59 6.79
N GLN A 113 -18.15 -25.90 7.35
CA GLN A 113 -18.27 -24.48 7.65
C GLN A 113 -18.32 -23.64 6.36
N ILE A 114 -19.20 -22.64 6.36
CA ILE A 114 -19.39 -21.73 5.23
C ILE A 114 -18.47 -20.53 5.33
N LEU A 115 -17.66 -20.29 4.31
CA LEU A 115 -16.80 -19.14 4.14
C LEU A 115 -17.39 -18.13 3.14
N LYS A 116 -17.27 -16.85 3.48
CA LYS A 116 -17.48 -15.73 2.56
C LYS A 116 -16.25 -15.56 1.70
N ILE A 117 -16.42 -15.63 0.38
CA ILE A 117 -15.35 -15.38 -0.58
C ILE A 117 -15.49 -13.95 -1.11
N PRO A 118 -14.46 -13.09 -0.97
CA PRO A 118 -14.51 -11.73 -1.49
C PRO A 118 -14.64 -11.72 -3.02
N PRO A 119 -15.13 -10.64 -3.64
CA PRO A 119 -15.16 -10.52 -5.10
C PRO A 119 -13.75 -10.60 -5.70
N THR A 120 -13.62 -11.26 -6.83
CA THR A 120 -12.37 -11.29 -7.60
C THR A 120 -12.23 -9.97 -8.35
N LYS A 121 -11.07 -9.31 -8.20
CA LYS A 121 -10.69 -8.13 -8.97
C LYS A 121 -9.72 -8.55 -10.08
N THR A 122 -9.93 -8.10 -11.32
CA THR A 122 -8.96 -8.32 -12.40
C THR A 122 -8.67 -7.04 -13.17
N VAL A 123 -7.41 -6.87 -13.59
CA VAL A 123 -7.00 -5.75 -14.42
C VAL A 123 -7.36 -6.00 -15.88
N LYS A 124 -7.77 -4.95 -16.59
CA LYS A 124 -8.06 -4.93 -18.03
C LYS A 124 -7.56 -3.63 -18.64
N ASN A 125 -7.37 -3.61 -19.96
CA ASN A 125 -7.06 -2.40 -20.75
C ASN A 125 -5.80 -1.62 -20.33
N ILE A 126 -4.79 -2.29 -19.75
CA ILE A 126 -3.52 -1.66 -19.37
C ILE A 126 -2.54 -1.69 -20.54
N ARG A 127 -2.12 -0.52 -21.04
CA ARG A 127 -1.19 -0.40 -22.17
C ARG A 127 0.11 0.34 -21.83
N ASN A 128 0.08 1.23 -20.86
CA ASN A 128 1.21 2.05 -20.45
C ASN A 128 1.16 2.36 -18.94
N LEU A 129 2.19 3.05 -18.42
CA LEU A 129 2.29 3.38 -16.99
C LEU A 129 1.19 4.34 -16.48
N ASN A 130 0.61 5.18 -17.34
CA ASN A 130 -0.50 6.03 -16.96
C ASN A 130 -1.78 5.21 -16.73
N ASP A 131 -1.99 4.14 -17.52
CA ASP A 131 -3.09 3.21 -17.27
C ASP A 131 -2.92 2.47 -15.94
N VAL A 132 -1.68 2.12 -15.57
CA VAL A 132 -1.37 1.54 -14.24
C VAL A 132 -1.72 2.53 -13.13
N ALA A 133 -1.34 3.79 -13.28
CA ALA A 133 -1.65 4.83 -12.30
C ALA A 133 -3.17 4.99 -12.11
N LYS A 134 -3.92 5.06 -13.22
CA LYS A 134 -5.39 5.12 -13.22
C LYS A 134 -6.04 3.88 -12.63
N SER A 135 -5.54 2.68 -12.97
CA SER A 135 -6.10 1.42 -12.46
C SER A 135 -5.91 1.27 -10.97
N MET A 136 -4.80 1.80 -10.42
CA MET A 136 -4.48 1.74 -9.00
C MET A 136 -4.99 2.96 -8.22
N GLY A 137 -5.51 4.00 -8.88
CA GLY A 137 -5.93 5.23 -8.20
C GLY A 137 -4.77 5.96 -7.54
N VAL A 138 -3.60 5.94 -8.17
CA VAL A 138 -2.35 6.58 -7.71
C VAL A 138 -1.85 7.57 -8.76
N SER A 139 -0.88 8.41 -8.38
CA SER A 139 -0.29 9.39 -9.29
C SER A 139 0.65 8.75 -10.31
N ALA A 140 0.74 9.33 -11.51
CA ALA A 140 1.71 8.92 -12.52
C ALA A 140 3.16 9.13 -12.04
N ASP A 141 3.40 10.20 -11.27
CA ASP A 141 4.67 10.46 -10.57
C ASP A 141 5.07 9.30 -9.65
N PHE A 142 4.12 8.77 -8.88
CA PHE A 142 4.36 7.59 -8.04
C PHE A 142 4.79 6.38 -8.85
N ILE A 143 4.09 6.05 -9.94
CA ILE A 143 4.43 4.90 -10.79
C ILE A 143 5.81 5.07 -11.43
N ALA A 144 6.14 6.26 -11.90
CA ALA A 144 7.47 6.55 -12.46
C ALA A 144 8.59 6.37 -11.41
N LYS A 145 8.36 6.85 -10.19
CA LYS A 145 9.30 6.71 -9.08
C LYS A 145 9.41 5.26 -8.58
N LEU A 146 8.30 4.53 -8.55
CA LEU A 146 8.30 3.10 -8.26
C LEU A 146 9.14 2.36 -9.29
N LYS A 147 8.91 2.59 -10.60
CA LYS A 147 9.73 2.01 -11.66
C LYS A 147 11.22 2.28 -11.45
N LYS A 148 11.60 3.55 -11.22
CA LYS A 148 13.00 3.93 -11.02
C LYS A 148 13.63 3.18 -9.83
N ALA A 149 12.87 2.97 -8.77
CA ALA A 149 13.38 2.32 -7.57
C ALA A 149 13.47 0.79 -7.66
N GLU A 150 12.74 0.17 -8.59
CA GLU A 150 12.79 -1.26 -8.87
C GLU A 150 13.70 -1.59 -10.08
N ASP A 151 14.33 -0.58 -10.67
CA ASP A 151 15.19 -0.72 -11.84
C ASP A 151 16.67 -0.70 -11.45
N SER A 152 17.34 -1.84 -11.57
CA SER A 152 18.77 -1.97 -11.33
C SER A 152 19.64 -1.46 -12.48
N ALA A 153 19.08 -1.27 -13.69
CA ALA A 153 19.85 -0.96 -14.89
C ALA A 153 19.79 0.52 -15.33
N ASN A 154 19.16 1.39 -14.55
CA ASN A 154 18.99 2.81 -14.86
C ASN A 154 18.41 3.07 -16.28
N LEU A 155 17.40 2.29 -16.65
CA LEU A 155 16.72 2.38 -17.94
C LEU A 155 16.04 3.74 -18.11
N LYS A 156 15.93 4.18 -19.38
CA LYS A 156 15.15 5.37 -19.72
C LYS A 156 13.67 5.19 -19.33
N PRO A 157 12.90 6.29 -19.14
CA PRO A 157 11.50 6.21 -18.71
C PRO A 157 10.60 5.31 -19.57
N ASN A 158 10.86 5.22 -20.88
CA ASN A 158 10.10 4.42 -21.85
C ASN A 158 10.66 2.99 -22.07
N GLN A 159 11.72 2.61 -21.38
CA GLN A 159 12.35 1.30 -21.49
C GLN A 159 12.01 0.41 -20.28
N PHE A 160 11.92 -0.90 -20.52
CA PHE A 160 11.57 -1.90 -19.53
C PHE A 160 12.48 -3.13 -19.66
N HIS A 161 12.54 -3.92 -18.59
CA HIS A 161 13.13 -5.26 -18.63
C HIS A 161 12.15 -6.23 -19.30
N ASN A 162 12.07 -6.17 -20.64
CA ASN A 162 11.16 -6.99 -21.44
C ASN A 162 11.52 -8.47 -21.46
N THR A 163 12.76 -8.82 -21.08
CA THR A 163 13.26 -10.19 -20.98
C THR A 163 13.66 -10.45 -19.55
N ALA A 164 13.42 -11.67 -19.05
CA ALA A 164 13.83 -12.06 -17.71
C ALA A 164 15.35 -11.94 -17.53
N TYR A 165 15.78 -11.45 -16.37
CA TYR A 165 17.17 -11.25 -15.98
C TYR A 165 17.38 -11.70 -14.54
N LYS A 166 18.63 -11.89 -14.12
CA LYS A 166 18.94 -12.10 -12.69
C LYS A 166 19.24 -10.75 -12.06
N ASP A 167 18.56 -10.43 -10.96
CA ASP A 167 18.86 -9.23 -10.18
C ASP A 167 20.14 -9.40 -9.34
N ASP A 168 20.50 -8.35 -8.58
CA ASP A 168 21.68 -8.34 -7.72
C ASP A 168 21.66 -9.42 -6.63
N ALA A 169 20.47 -9.95 -6.30
CA ALA A 169 20.30 -11.06 -5.37
C ALA A 169 20.29 -12.43 -6.07
N GLY A 170 20.48 -12.46 -7.39
CA GLY A 170 20.47 -13.68 -8.22
C GLY A 170 19.08 -14.22 -8.51
N VAL A 171 18.02 -13.47 -8.18
CA VAL A 171 16.63 -13.89 -8.38
C VAL A 171 16.20 -13.59 -9.81
N LEU A 172 15.50 -14.54 -10.45
CA LEU A 172 15.00 -14.37 -11.81
C LEU A 172 13.83 -13.38 -11.80
N THR A 173 14.02 -12.23 -12.42
CA THR A 173 13.14 -11.07 -12.37
C THR A 173 12.82 -10.57 -13.78
N ILE A 174 11.63 -9.99 -13.99
CA ILE A 174 11.20 -9.40 -15.26
C ILE A 174 10.41 -8.12 -15.04
N GLY A 175 10.36 -7.25 -16.05
CA GLY A 175 9.54 -6.05 -16.02
C GLY A 175 9.97 -5.05 -14.93
N ILE A 176 9.10 -4.82 -13.96
CA ILE A 176 9.32 -3.87 -12.85
C ILE A 176 9.25 -4.68 -11.54
N GLY A 177 10.39 -5.20 -11.10
CA GLY A 177 10.54 -5.92 -9.83
C GLY A 177 9.74 -7.23 -9.71
N HIS A 178 9.23 -7.80 -10.81
CA HIS A 178 8.45 -9.03 -10.75
C HIS A 178 9.33 -10.26 -10.73
N VAL A 179 9.26 -11.07 -9.67
CA VAL A 179 9.94 -12.37 -9.57
C VAL A 179 9.23 -13.39 -10.45
N VAL A 180 9.92 -13.91 -11.47
CA VAL A 180 9.39 -14.87 -12.43
C VAL A 180 9.16 -16.22 -11.76
N LYS A 181 7.91 -16.71 -11.84
CA LYS A 181 7.52 -18.02 -11.31
C LYS A 181 7.58 -19.09 -12.39
N LYS A 182 7.61 -20.35 -11.96
CA LYS A 182 7.58 -21.50 -12.87
C LYS A 182 6.34 -21.44 -13.77
N GLY A 183 6.56 -21.47 -15.08
CA GLY A 183 5.51 -21.43 -16.10
C GLY A 183 5.10 -20.02 -16.56
N GLU A 184 5.67 -18.95 -15.98
CA GLU A 184 5.43 -17.60 -16.46
C GLU A 184 6.29 -17.27 -17.69
N PRO A 185 5.79 -16.41 -18.61
CA PRO A 185 6.55 -15.98 -19.78
C PRO A 185 7.80 -15.21 -19.37
N GLN A 186 8.92 -15.53 -20.03
CA GLN A 186 10.21 -14.86 -19.80
C GLN A 186 10.50 -13.72 -20.80
N LYS A 187 9.55 -13.42 -21.70
CA LYS A 187 9.61 -12.31 -22.63
C LYS A 187 8.24 -11.65 -22.73
N LEU A 188 8.19 -10.33 -22.59
CA LEU A 188 6.97 -9.53 -22.52
C LEU A 188 7.08 -8.30 -23.41
N SER A 189 5.97 -7.87 -24.01
CA SER A 189 5.84 -6.53 -24.59
C SER A 189 5.74 -5.45 -23.50
N ASN A 190 5.95 -4.18 -23.84
CA ASN A 190 5.82 -3.07 -22.88
C ASN A 190 4.42 -3.02 -22.24
N ALA A 191 3.37 -3.27 -23.03
CA ALA A 191 2.00 -3.34 -22.53
C ALA A 191 1.81 -4.50 -21.56
N GLN A 192 2.41 -5.66 -21.84
CA GLN A 192 2.37 -6.81 -20.92
C GLN A 192 3.15 -6.53 -19.62
N VAL A 193 4.30 -5.84 -19.68
CA VAL A 193 5.02 -5.39 -18.46
C VAL A 193 4.14 -4.45 -17.63
N CYS A 194 3.47 -3.48 -18.26
CA CYS A 194 2.57 -2.58 -17.54
C CYS A 194 1.36 -3.33 -16.93
N SER A 195 0.78 -4.27 -17.67
CA SER A 195 -0.30 -5.13 -17.18
C SER A 195 0.14 -6.01 -16.01
N LEU A 196 1.37 -6.53 -16.06
CA LEU A 196 1.97 -7.31 -14.97
C LEU A 196 2.14 -6.46 -13.71
N LEU A 197 2.73 -5.26 -13.84
CA LEU A 197 2.85 -4.33 -12.72
C LEU A 197 1.48 -4.00 -12.09
N ALA A 198 0.46 -3.73 -12.91
CA ALA A 198 -0.89 -3.46 -12.40
C ALA A 198 -1.47 -4.65 -11.64
N LYS A 199 -1.24 -5.89 -12.11
CA LYS A 199 -1.66 -7.11 -11.40
C LYS A 199 -0.96 -7.25 -10.06
N ASP A 200 0.35 -7.01 -10.00
CA ASP A 200 1.11 -7.15 -8.77
C ASP A 200 0.70 -6.09 -7.74
N LEU A 201 0.56 -4.83 -8.18
CA LEU A 201 0.06 -3.75 -7.32
C LEU A 201 -1.37 -4.00 -6.83
N LEU A 202 -2.24 -4.58 -7.65
CA LEU A 202 -3.58 -4.96 -7.24
C LEU A 202 -3.57 -6.02 -6.13
N LYS A 203 -2.74 -7.07 -6.26
CA LYS A 203 -2.57 -8.07 -5.19
C LYS A 203 -2.05 -7.46 -3.90
N VAL A 204 -1.10 -6.53 -4.01
CA VAL A 204 -0.56 -5.79 -2.86
C VAL A 204 -1.67 -4.97 -2.20
N GLU A 205 -2.45 -4.22 -2.98
CA GLU A 205 -3.60 -3.45 -2.49
C GLU A 205 -4.62 -4.33 -1.76
N GLU A 206 -5.04 -5.44 -2.35
CA GLU A 206 -6.00 -6.37 -1.75
C GLU A 206 -5.49 -6.96 -0.42
N ASN A 207 -4.20 -7.29 -0.36
CA ASN A 207 -3.58 -7.75 0.89
C ASN A 207 -3.54 -6.65 1.96
N ILE A 208 -3.22 -5.40 1.60
CA ILE A 208 -3.28 -4.27 2.55
C ILE A 208 -4.72 -4.10 3.05
N GLU A 209 -5.71 -4.12 2.16
CA GLU A 209 -7.13 -4.06 2.51
C GLU A 209 -7.52 -5.17 3.48
N GLY A 210 -7.04 -6.40 3.29
CA GLY A 210 -7.28 -7.51 4.22
C GLY A 210 -6.54 -7.38 5.56
N ILE A 211 -5.48 -6.56 5.67
CA ILE A 211 -4.76 -6.31 6.95
C ILE A 211 -5.41 -5.16 7.73
N ILE A 212 -5.65 -4.04 7.06
CA ILE A 212 -6.13 -2.82 7.73
C ILE A 212 -7.65 -2.64 7.67
N GLY A 213 -8.32 -3.35 6.76
CA GLY A 213 -9.75 -3.31 6.51
C GLY A 213 -10.09 -2.41 5.31
N PRO A 214 -10.96 -2.83 4.36
CA PRO A 214 -11.27 -2.06 3.15
C PRO A 214 -11.81 -0.65 3.43
N ALA A 215 -12.68 -0.51 4.43
CA ALA A 215 -13.23 0.80 4.81
C ALA A 215 -12.15 1.74 5.38
N LYS A 216 -11.16 1.20 6.09
CA LYS A 216 -10.04 1.97 6.64
C LYS A 216 -9.04 2.32 5.54
N TYR A 217 -8.73 1.37 4.65
CA TYR A 217 -7.91 1.61 3.47
C TYR A 217 -8.49 2.71 2.60
N LYS A 218 -9.81 2.66 2.31
CA LYS A 218 -10.49 3.68 1.51
C LYS A 218 -10.31 5.09 2.07
N ARG A 219 -10.31 5.26 3.40
CA ARG A 219 -10.13 6.54 4.10
C ARG A 219 -8.69 7.04 4.19
N LEU A 220 -7.70 6.22 3.82
CA LEU A 220 -6.31 6.67 3.82
C LEU A 220 -6.11 7.75 2.75
N PRO A 221 -5.42 8.87 3.08
CA PRO A 221 -5.03 9.84 2.08
C PRO A 221 -4.26 9.18 0.94
N GLN A 222 -4.47 9.61 -0.31
CA GLN A 222 -3.78 9.05 -1.47
C GLN A 222 -2.25 8.91 -1.28
N PRO A 223 -1.51 9.92 -0.77
CA PRO A 223 -0.06 9.76 -0.58
C PRO A 223 0.31 8.67 0.43
N MET A 224 -0.54 8.41 1.43
CA MET A 224 -0.35 7.29 2.36
C MET A 224 -0.56 5.94 1.66
N LYS A 225 -1.55 5.83 0.76
CA LYS A 225 -1.78 4.61 -0.04
C LYS A 225 -0.58 4.30 -0.93
N GLU A 226 -0.07 5.31 -1.63
CA GLU A 226 1.12 5.21 -2.49
C GLU A 226 2.35 4.73 -1.70
N ALA A 227 2.61 5.32 -0.54
CA ALA A 227 3.75 4.94 0.28
C ALA A 227 3.63 3.51 0.84
N LEU A 228 2.43 3.09 1.27
CA LEU A 228 2.18 1.71 1.69
C LEU A 228 2.33 0.72 0.54
N LEU A 229 1.84 1.04 -0.66
CA LEU A 229 2.03 0.22 -1.85
C LEU A 229 3.53 0.03 -2.14
N SER A 230 4.33 1.10 -2.11
CA SER A 230 5.79 1.00 -2.29
C SER A 230 6.46 0.13 -1.22
N LEU A 231 6.15 0.36 0.06
CA LEU A 231 6.73 -0.39 1.17
C LEU A 231 6.45 -1.89 1.06
N THR A 232 5.19 -2.23 0.78
CA THR A 232 4.73 -3.61 0.73
C THR A 232 5.07 -4.30 -0.58
N PHE A 233 5.20 -3.57 -1.69
CA PHE A 233 5.79 -4.10 -2.93
C PHE A 233 7.25 -4.50 -2.69
N ASN A 234 8.02 -3.68 -1.97
CA ASN A 234 9.42 -3.94 -1.68
C ASN A 234 9.67 -5.01 -0.58
N LYS A 235 8.82 -5.08 0.45
CA LYS A 235 9.04 -5.94 1.65
C LYS A 235 8.01 -7.04 1.87
N GLY A 236 7.02 -7.14 1.00
CA GLY A 236 5.84 -7.97 1.23
C GLY A 236 4.88 -7.33 2.23
N THR A 237 3.63 -7.77 2.20
CA THR A 237 2.52 -7.17 2.98
C THR A 237 2.56 -7.54 4.46
N ASP A 238 3.16 -8.69 4.81
CA ASP A 238 3.40 -9.10 6.20
C ASP A 238 4.22 -8.07 7.00
N ILE A 239 4.97 -7.19 6.32
CA ILE A 239 5.74 -6.14 6.98
C ILE A 239 4.87 -5.19 7.82
N LEU A 240 3.61 -4.97 7.40
CA LEU A 240 2.70 -4.10 8.12
C LEU A 240 2.42 -4.61 9.54
N ASN A 241 2.35 -5.93 9.71
CA ASN A 241 2.14 -6.56 11.01
C ASN A 241 3.44 -6.68 11.82
N LYS A 242 4.60 -6.77 11.15
CA LYS A 242 5.91 -6.86 11.80
C LYS A 242 6.37 -5.53 12.38
N ILE A 243 5.98 -4.40 11.79
CA ILE A 243 6.34 -3.07 12.30
C ILE A 243 5.45 -2.73 13.50
N PRO A 244 6.00 -2.61 14.72
CA PRO A 244 5.19 -2.43 15.92
C PRO A 244 4.31 -1.18 15.86
N GLY A 245 3.00 -1.38 16.01
CA GLY A 245 2.01 -0.31 16.05
C GLY A 245 1.65 0.34 14.71
N LEU A 246 2.24 -0.08 13.58
CA LEU A 246 1.95 0.52 12.27
C LEU A 246 0.48 0.33 11.87
N THR A 247 -0.01 -0.91 11.88
CA THR A 247 -1.41 -1.22 11.56
C THR A 247 -2.39 -0.48 12.45
N TYR A 248 -2.09 -0.37 13.76
CA TYR A 248 -2.90 0.41 14.68
C TYR A 248 -2.96 1.88 14.26
N THR A 249 -1.81 2.54 14.07
CA THR A 249 -1.75 3.96 13.68
C THR A 249 -2.50 4.25 12.38
N LEU A 250 -2.42 3.35 11.40
CA LEU A 250 -3.18 3.44 10.13
C LEU A 250 -4.69 3.34 10.37
N LYS A 251 -5.14 2.35 11.17
CA LYS A 251 -6.56 2.10 11.45
C LYS A 251 -7.24 3.24 12.22
N VAL A 252 -6.50 3.92 13.10
CA VAL A 252 -6.99 5.04 13.91
C VAL A 252 -6.74 6.41 13.29
N GLY A 253 -6.08 6.49 12.13
CA GLY A 253 -5.83 7.76 11.44
C GLY A 253 -4.69 8.61 12.04
N LYS A 254 -3.82 8.02 12.86
CA LYS A 254 -2.62 8.70 13.41
C LYS A 254 -1.49 8.68 12.37
N TYR A 255 -1.68 9.40 11.27
CA TYR A 255 -0.82 9.28 10.09
C TYR A 255 0.63 9.76 10.30
N GLU A 256 0.84 10.83 11.09
CA GLU A 256 2.19 11.29 11.44
C GLU A 256 2.99 10.17 12.15
N ALA A 257 2.36 9.53 13.14
CA ALA A 257 2.94 8.41 13.87
C ALA A 257 3.11 7.16 12.97
N ALA A 258 2.23 6.95 11.99
CA ALA A 258 2.38 5.88 11.01
C ALA A 258 3.60 6.11 10.10
N ILE A 259 3.83 7.35 9.65
CA ILE A 259 5.00 7.71 8.84
C ILE A 259 6.29 7.50 9.62
N ASN A 260 6.34 7.90 10.90
CA ASN A 260 7.51 7.68 11.76
C ASN A 260 7.90 6.20 11.90
N LYS A 261 6.99 5.27 11.55
CA LYS A 261 7.22 3.82 11.60
C LYS A 261 7.74 3.24 10.30
N PHE A 262 7.90 4.03 9.23
CA PHE A 262 8.56 3.58 7.99
C PHE A 262 10.07 3.52 8.16
N SER A 263 10.54 2.66 9.06
CA SER A 263 11.96 2.55 9.43
C SER A 263 12.54 1.15 9.20
N PHE A 264 11.74 0.18 8.77
CA PHE A 264 12.23 -1.17 8.52
C PHE A 264 13.18 -1.20 7.31
N ASN A 265 14.47 -1.40 7.56
CA ASN A 265 15.55 -1.22 6.60
C ASN A 265 16.43 -2.47 6.44
N LYS A 266 15.95 -3.65 6.89
CA LYS A 266 16.68 -4.92 6.83
C LYS A 266 16.43 -5.70 5.55
N SER A 267 17.47 -6.31 5.00
CA SER A 267 17.39 -7.25 3.88
C SER A 267 16.64 -8.52 4.32
N THR A 268 15.79 -9.04 3.45
CA THR A 268 15.11 -10.33 3.67
C THR A 268 16.07 -11.50 3.53
N THR A 269 17.14 -11.35 2.75
CA THR A 269 18.13 -12.40 2.49
C THR A 269 19.19 -12.46 3.58
N THR A 270 19.76 -11.31 3.96
CA THR A 270 20.90 -11.27 4.90
C THR A 270 20.49 -10.91 6.33
N GLY A 271 19.28 -10.37 6.54
CA GLY A 271 18.85 -9.84 7.84
C GLY A 271 19.56 -8.55 8.28
N LEU A 272 20.55 -8.08 7.52
CA LEU A 272 21.32 -6.88 7.82
C LEU A 272 20.60 -5.62 7.33
N GLU A 273 20.85 -4.51 8.02
CA GLU A 273 20.43 -3.19 7.55
C GLU A 273 21.25 -2.77 6.34
N MET A 274 20.61 -2.17 5.34
CA MET A 274 21.27 -1.76 4.09
C MET A 274 21.12 -0.26 3.85
N SER A 275 22.14 0.38 3.28
CA SER A 275 22.11 1.81 2.95
C SER A 275 20.97 2.15 1.98
N GLY A 276 20.79 1.33 0.95
CA GLY A 276 19.74 1.46 -0.07
C GLY A 276 18.33 1.31 0.52
N LEU A 277 18.16 0.45 1.53
CA LEU A 277 16.87 0.28 2.19
C LEU A 277 16.53 1.46 3.10
N ASN A 278 17.53 2.07 3.76
CA ASN A 278 17.31 3.34 4.46
C ASN A 278 16.88 4.44 3.47
N LYS A 279 17.52 4.54 2.31
CA LYS A 279 17.12 5.47 1.23
C LYS A 279 15.69 5.21 0.75
N ARG A 280 15.32 3.93 0.59
CA ARG A 280 13.96 3.49 0.19
C ARG A 280 12.90 3.87 1.22
N ARG A 281 13.22 3.81 2.51
CA ARG A 281 12.33 4.26 3.58
C ARG A 281 12.14 5.79 3.57
N ILE A 282 13.21 6.57 3.34
CA ILE A 282 13.12 8.03 3.17
C ILE A 282 12.23 8.39 1.98
N PHE A 283 12.35 7.66 0.87
CA PHE A 283 11.49 7.82 -0.29
C PHE A 283 10.00 7.63 0.06
N GLU A 284 9.65 6.56 0.77
CA GLU A 284 8.26 6.32 1.20
C GLU A 284 7.74 7.37 2.18
N ILE A 285 8.59 7.81 3.12
CA ILE A 285 8.26 8.93 4.02
C ILE A 285 7.97 10.19 3.20
N SER A 286 8.78 10.51 2.19
CA SER A 286 8.57 11.70 1.36
C SER A 286 7.25 11.65 0.58
N ILE A 287 6.88 10.48 0.04
CA ILE A 287 5.58 10.28 -0.61
C ILE A 287 4.47 10.54 0.41
N ALA A 288 4.50 9.85 1.56
CA ALA A 288 3.44 9.97 2.55
C ALA A 288 3.29 11.42 3.06
N CYS A 289 4.41 12.13 3.24
CA CYS A 289 4.42 13.52 3.68
C CYS A 289 3.80 14.51 2.69
N LYS A 290 3.61 14.15 1.41
CA LYS A 290 2.89 15.01 0.45
C LYS A 290 1.48 15.37 0.91
N MET A 291 0.86 14.55 1.77
CA MET A 291 -0.46 14.86 2.34
C MET A 291 -0.49 16.14 3.20
N TYR A 292 0.67 16.61 3.65
CA TYR A 292 0.84 17.83 4.45
C TYR A 292 1.11 19.09 3.61
N LYS A 293 1.06 19.01 2.27
CA LYS A 293 1.22 20.17 1.36
C LYS A 293 2.48 21.02 1.66
N GLY A 294 3.59 20.35 1.94
CA GLY A 294 4.88 20.98 2.25
C GLY A 294 5.11 21.35 3.71
N LYS A 295 4.07 21.35 4.56
CA LYS A 295 4.19 21.58 6.01
C LYS A 295 4.49 20.27 6.74
N ILE A 296 5.63 19.65 6.44
CA ILE A 296 5.98 18.33 6.98
C ILE A 296 6.20 18.42 8.51
N PRO A 297 5.56 17.55 9.32
CA PRO A 297 5.80 17.50 10.76
C PRO A 297 7.27 17.23 11.09
N GLN A 298 7.78 17.92 12.12
CA GLN A 298 9.18 17.80 12.51
C GLN A 298 9.56 16.36 12.90
N SER A 299 8.64 15.59 13.49
CA SER A 299 8.92 14.18 13.80
C SER A 299 9.23 13.35 12.55
N ASN A 300 8.49 13.59 11.45
CA ASN A 300 8.70 12.87 10.19
C ASN A 300 10.03 13.27 9.55
N ILE A 301 10.38 14.56 9.63
CA ILE A 301 11.71 15.05 9.22
C ILE A 301 12.81 14.37 10.05
N ASN A 302 12.65 14.30 11.37
CA ASN A 302 13.62 13.67 12.26
C ASN A 302 13.79 12.18 11.95
N THR A 303 12.71 11.44 11.72
CA THR A 303 12.78 10.03 11.29
C THR A 303 13.54 9.89 9.97
N ALA A 304 13.25 10.74 8.98
CA ALA A 304 13.95 10.70 7.70
C ALA A 304 15.44 11.06 7.84
N GLN A 305 15.78 12.03 8.70
CA GLN A 305 17.17 12.40 9.01
C GLN A 305 17.92 11.25 9.70
N GLN A 306 17.29 10.52 10.62
CA GLN A 306 17.90 9.36 11.29
C GLN A 306 18.19 8.23 10.28
N LEU A 307 17.23 7.94 9.40
CA LEU A 307 17.41 6.98 8.31
C LEU A 307 18.53 7.41 7.36
N TYR A 308 18.62 8.71 7.05
CA TYR A 308 19.70 9.24 6.22
C TYR A 308 21.07 9.02 6.88
N ASN A 309 21.22 9.44 8.14
CA ASN A 309 22.47 9.30 8.89
C ASN A 309 22.91 7.82 8.96
N ARG A 310 21.98 6.92 9.29
CA ARG A 310 22.24 5.48 9.33
C ARG A 310 22.57 4.92 7.95
N GLY A 311 21.86 5.36 6.93
CA GLY A 311 22.09 4.98 5.54
C GLY A 311 23.48 5.34 5.04
N VAL A 312 23.96 6.56 5.33
CA VAL A 312 25.31 7.01 4.98
C VAL A 312 26.39 6.21 5.73
N GLN A 313 26.16 5.91 7.02
CA GLN A 313 27.07 5.06 7.80
C GLN A 313 27.19 3.66 7.18
N LEU A 314 26.07 3.05 6.80
CA LEU A 314 26.03 1.74 6.14
C LEU A 314 26.68 1.80 4.75
N LEU A 315 26.42 2.86 3.97
CA LEU A 315 27.02 3.04 2.64
C LEU A 315 28.55 3.04 2.75
N ARG A 316 29.11 3.74 3.74
CA ARG A 316 30.56 3.76 3.99
C ARG A 316 31.10 2.36 4.29
N ALA A 317 30.38 1.56 5.07
CA ALA A 317 30.77 0.17 5.38
C ALA A 317 30.66 -0.74 4.14
N GLU A 318 29.60 -0.60 3.35
CA GLU A 318 29.38 -1.34 2.11
C GLU A 318 30.45 -1.02 1.05
N CYS A 319 30.87 0.24 0.93
CA CYS A 319 31.98 0.68 0.09
C CYS A 319 33.29 0.01 0.49
N LYS A 320 33.63 0.02 1.79
CA LYS A 320 34.84 -0.65 2.30
C LYS A 320 34.87 -2.14 1.97
N LYS A 321 33.73 -2.83 2.06
CA LYS A 321 33.63 -4.26 1.75
C LYS A 321 33.74 -4.55 0.25
N SER A 322 33.22 -3.67 -0.60
CA SER A 322 33.12 -3.88 -2.04
C SER A 322 34.24 -3.22 -2.86
N GLY A 323 35.12 -2.45 -2.23
CA GLY A 323 36.20 -1.71 -2.90
C GLY A 323 35.74 -0.44 -3.65
N HIS A 324 34.47 -0.08 -3.57
CA HIS A 324 33.94 1.13 -4.21
C HIS A 324 34.35 2.39 -3.43
N ARG A 325 34.56 3.50 -4.16
CA ARG A 325 34.83 4.81 -3.57
C ARG A 325 33.56 5.39 -2.93
N PHE A 326 33.63 5.65 -1.63
CA PHE A 326 32.49 6.14 -0.84
C PHE A 326 31.98 7.50 -1.34
N GLU A 327 32.88 8.41 -1.69
CA GLU A 327 32.55 9.77 -2.12
C GLU A 327 31.69 9.76 -3.39
N ASN A 328 32.02 8.87 -4.34
CA ASN A 328 31.28 8.75 -5.60
C ASN A 328 29.85 8.25 -5.38
N LEU A 329 29.68 7.23 -4.52
CA LEU A 329 28.34 6.70 -4.22
C LEU A 329 27.53 7.65 -3.34
N LEU A 330 28.19 8.39 -2.43
CA LEU A 330 27.55 9.39 -1.59
C LEU A 330 26.90 10.51 -2.41
N VAL A 331 27.52 10.94 -3.51
CA VAL A 331 26.93 11.96 -4.41
C VAL A 331 25.58 11.48 -4.96
N GLY A 332 25.53 10.26 -5.50
CA GLY A 332 24.28 9.67 -6.00
C GLY A 332 23.24 9.49 -4.89
N TYR A 333 23.67 9.00 -3.72
CA TYR A 333 22.83 8.86 -2.54
C TYR A 333 22.21 10.19 -2.11
N ASN A 334 23.00 11.25 -2.04
CA ASN A 334 22.58 12.60 -1.67
C ASN A 334 21.64 13.21 -2.70
N ASN A 335 21.90 13.02 -4.00
CA ASN A 335 21.03 13.50 -5.07
C ASN A 335 19.62 12.92 -4.96
N ASP A 336 19.52 11.61 -4.72
CA ASP A 336 18.24 10.95 -4.52
C ASP A 336 17.53 11.47 -3.27
N VAL A 337 18.21 11.52 -2.11
CA VAL A 337 17.61 12.00 -0.84
C VAL A 337 17.17 13.46 -0.95
N LYS A 338 17.96 14.32 -1.62
CA LYS A 338 17.60 15.70 -1.90
C LYS A 338 16.36 15.79 -2.79
N SER A 339 16.22 14.90 -3.78
CA SER A 339 15.01 14.85 -4.62
C SER A 339 13.75 14.43 -3.86
N TYR A 340 13.90 13.75 -2.71
CA TYR A 340 12.78 13.30 -1.88
C TYR A 340 12.39 14.34 -0.84
N MET A 341 13.37 14.88 -0.11
CA MET A 341 13.14 15.68 1.09
C MET A 341 13.60 17.14 0.95
N GLY A 342 14.13 17.54 -0.21
CA GLY A 342 14.60 18.90 -0.45
C GLY A 342 15.59 19.36 0.61
N ASN A 343 15.34 20.55 1.18
CA ASN A 343 16.16 21.14 2.23
C ASN A 343 15.73 20.74 3.66
N HIS A 344 14.78 19.81 3.80
CA HIS A 344 14.34 19.34 5.12
C HIS A 344 15.35 18.40 5.80
N ILE A 345 16.32 17.85 5.06
CA ILE A 345 17.37 16.97 5.59
C ILE A 345 18.74 17.63 5.43
N LYS A 346 19.54 17.57 6.48
CA LYS A 346 20.96 17.97 6.47
C LYS A 346 21.79 16.84 5.87
N LEU A 347 22.31 17.07 4.66
CA LEU A 347 23.14 16.12 3.93
C LEU A 347 24.62 16.23 4.36
N ILE A 348 25.29 15.09 4.44
CA ILE A 348 26.72 14.94 4.67
C ILE A 348 27.44 15.09 3.32
N THR A 349 28.48 15.92 3.27
CA THR A 349 29.24 16.20 2.05
C THR A 349 30.62 15.54 2.01
N LYS A 350 31.08 14.93 3.12
CA LYS A 350 32.40 14.26 3.27
C LYS A 350 32.30 13.04 4.20
#